data_AF-S3HKM9-F1
#
_entry.id   AF-S3HKM9-F1
#
_cell.length_a   1.000
_cell.length_b   1.000
_cell.length_c   1.000
_cell.angle_alpha   90.00
_cell.angle_beta   90.00
_cell.angle_gamma   90.00
#
_symmetry.space_group_name_H-M   'P 1'
#
loop_
_entity.id
_entity.type
_entity.pdbx_description
1 polymer ?
#
loop_
_entity_poly.entity_id
_entity_poly.type
_entity_poly.pdbx_seq_one_letter_code
_entity_poly.pdbx_strand_id
1 'polypeptide(L)'
;MADISITASAVVAGNGAAKKTGTAGAAIAAGDIVYLDTVTTGKWQLADSDSASAEARGQTANLGVALNSAAANQPVVVLVSGPVTLGAVLTAGVAYYLSDTPGKLCPVADITGGDYYTLIGLAASTSVLNVDPQYSGVASP
;
A
#
# COMPACT_ATOMS: atom_id res chain seq x y z
N MET A 1 -15.13 0.82 3.38
CA MET A 1 -14.23 1.47 4.35
C MET A 1 -14.12 2.99 4.13
N ALA A 2 -13.55 3.78 5.07
CA ALA A 2 -13.25 5.19 4.82
C ALA A 2 -11.76 5.36 4.45
N ASP A 3 -11.48 5.41 3.15
CA ASP A 3 -10.12 5.48 2.65
C ASP A 3 -9.50 6.87 2.81
N ILE A 4 -8.20 6.87 3.05
CA ILE A 4 -7.39 8.09 3.07
C ILE A 4 -7.20 8.59 1.63
N SER A 5 -7.56 9.85 1.41
CA SER A 5 -7.31 10.52 0.14
C SER A 5 -5.84 10.96 0.05
N ILE A 6 -5.11 10.39 -0.91
CA ILE A 6 -3.70 10.69 -1.14
C ILE A 6 -3.55 11.58 -2.38
N THR A 7 -2.89 12.72 -2.22
CA THR A 7 -2.52 13.58 -3.34
C THR A 7 -1.28 13.04 -4.04
N ALA A 8 -1.45 12.47 -5.23
CA ALA A 8 -0.40 11.79 -6.00
C ALA A 8 0.88 12.62 -6.20
N SER A 9 0.77 13.94 -6.43
CA SER A 9 1.93 14.82 -6.66
C SER A 9 2.80 15.06 -5.42
N ALA A 10 2.30 14.70 -4.23
CA ALA A 10 3.00 14.90 -2.96
C ALA A 10 3.55 13.58 -2.38
N VAL A 11 3.47 12.47 -3.13
CA VAL A 11 4.02 11.17 -2.73
C VAL A 11 5.53 11.18 -2.94
N VAL A 12 6.29 11.29 -1.86
CA VAL A 12 7.75 11.40 -1.91
C VAL A 12 8.39 10.48 -0.89
N ALA A 13 9.31 9.64 -1.35
CA ALA A 13 10.10 8.79 -0.48
C ALA A 13 11.06 9.62 0.40
N GLY A 14 11.07 9.35 1.70
CA GLY A 14 12.01 9.93 2.65
C GLY A 14 13.40 9.29 2.58
N ASN A 15 14.32 9.81 3.40
CA ASN A 15 15.68 9.30 3.47
C ASN A 15 15.72 7.88 4.06
N GLY A 16 16.52 7.00 3.46
CA GLY A 16 16.63 5.60 3.91
C GLY A 16 15.50 4.68 3.45
N ALA A 17 14.55 5.17 2.63
CA ALA A 17 13.50 4.33 2.07
C ALA A 17 14.04 3.31 1.06
N ALA A 18 13.63 2.05 1.21
CA ALA A 18 13.94 0.98 0.28
C ALA A 18 12.95 0.99 -0.89
N LYS A 19 13.47 0.92 -2.11
CA LYS A 19 12.69 1.02 -3.35
C LYS A 19 12.92 -0.18 -4.24
N LYS A 20 11.90 -0.55 -5.00
CA LYS A 20 11.97 -1.53 -6.09
C LYS A 20 11.38 -0.90 -7.35
N THR A 21 11.92 -1.28 -8.50
CA THR A 21 11.40 -0.90 -9.81
C THR A 21 10.78 -2.12 -10.48
N GLY A 22 9.73 -1.92 -11.25
CA GLY A 22 9.16 -2.97 -12.08
C GLY A 22 8.15 -2.42 -13.07
N THR A 23 7.28 -3.30 -13.53
CA THR A 23 6.25 -2.99 -14.53
C THR A 23 4.88 -3.04 -13.88
N ALA A 24 4.04 -2.04 -14.14
CA ALA A 24 2.67 -2.02 -13.69
C ALA A 24 1.82 -3.06 -14.46
N GLY A 25 1.01 -3.83 -13.74
CA GLY A 25 0.06 -4.80 -14.28
C GLY A 25 -1.34 -4.22 -14.47
N ALA A 26 -1.65 -3.12 -13.79
CA ALA A 26 -2.87 -2.34 -13.89
C ALA A 26 -2.56 -0.84 -13.98
N ALA A 27 -3.59 0.00 -14.09
CA ALA A 27 -3.42 1.43 -13.86
C ALA A 27 -3.18 1.66 -12.36
N ILE A 28 -2.02 2.24 -12.03
CA ILE A 28 -1.57 2.54 -10.67
C ILE A 28 -1.42 4.05 -10.55
N ALA A 29 -1.92 4.62 -9.45
CA ALA A 29 -1.67 6.00 -9.06
C ALA A 29 -0.56 6.06 -7.99
N ALA A 30 0.20 7.17 -7.97
CA ALA A 30 1.13 7.40 -6.88
C ALA A 30 0.39 7.45 -5.53
N GLY A 31 0.91 6.72 -4.55
CA GLY A 31 0.29 6.52 -3.23
C GLY A 31 -0.52 5.24 -3.11
N ASP A 32 -0.84 4.56 -4.23
CA ASP A 32 -1.55 3.30 -4.15
C ASP A 32 -0.68 2.21 -3.52
N ILE A 33 -1.32 1.32 -2.76
CA ILE A 33 -0.69 0.13 -2.22
C ILE A 33 -0.65 -0.96 -3.29
N VAL A 34 0.54 -1.47 -3.54
CA VAL A 34 0.79 -2.40 -4.63
C VAL A 34 1.59 -3.59 -4.15
N TYR A 35 1.33 -4.73 -4.75
CA TYR A 35 2.08 -5.96 -4.53
C TYR A 35 2.69 -6.44 -5.85
N LEU A 36 3.86 -7.09 -5.78
CA LEU A 36 4.40 -7.80 -6.93
C LEU A 36 3.75 -9.17 -7.03
N ASP A 37 2.94 -9.38 -8.07
CA ASP A 37 2.38 -10.69 -8.39
C ASP A 37 3.48 -11.56 -8.99
N THR A 38 4.07 -12.43 -8.17
CA THR A 38 5.18 -13.29 -8.58
C THR A 38 4.71 -14.60 -9.21
N VAL A 39 3.44 -14.93 -9.03
CA VAL A 39 2.88 -16.23 -9.42
C VAL A 39 2.29 -16.21 -10.82
N THR A 40 1.62 -15.14 -11.24
CA THR A 40 0.88 -15.11 -12.52
C THR A 40 1.44 -14.14 -13.54
N THR A 41 1.72 -12.88 -13.17
CA THR A 41 2.09 -11.85 -14.15
C THR A 41 3.53 -11.38 -14.09
N GLY A 42 4.19 -11.49 -12.93
CA GLY A 42 5.51 -10.87 -12.69
C GLY A 42 5.44 -9.33 -12.65
N LYS A 43 4.25 -8.76 -12.41
CA LYS A 43 4.00 -7.31 -12.47
C LYS A 43 3.45 -6.78 -11.16
N TRP A 44 3.62 -5.48 -10.94
CA TRP A 44 3.04 -4.80 -9.79
C TRP A 44 1.55 -4.59 -10.02
N GLN A 45 0.72 -5.11 -9.12
CA GLN A 45 -0.73 -5.02 -9.16
C GLN A 45 -1.22 -4.26 -7.91
N LEU A 46 -2.48 -3.79 -7.94
CA LEU A 46 -3.10 -3.17 -6.77
C LEU A 46 -3.34 -4.22 -5.69
N ALA A 47 -2.90 -3.94 -4.47
CA ALA A 47 -3.17 -4.80 -3.31
C ALA A 47 -4.60 -4.59 -2.82
N ASP A 48 -5.19 -5.60 -2.21
CA ASP A 48 -6.59 -5.60 -1.78
C ASP A 48 -6.78 -6.59 -0.62
N SER A 49 -7.31 -6.12 0.51
CA SER A 49 -7.41 -6.89 1.76
C SER A 49 -8.46 -7.99 1.72
N ASP A 50 -9.48 -7.91 0.86
CA ASP A 50 -10.54 -8.91 0.74
C ASP A 50 -10.33 -9.88 -0.44
N SER A 51 -9.29 -9.60 -1.24
CA SER A 51 -8.98 -10.36 -2.46
C SER A 51 -8.89 -11.86 -2.20
N ALA A 52 -9.37 -12.67 -3.15
CA ALA A 52 -9.21 -14.12 -3.08
C ALA A 52 -7.72 -14.57 -3.10
N SER A 53 -6.82 -13.76 -3.66
CA SER A 53 -5.39 -14.06 -3.74
C SER A 53 -4.64 -13.66 -2.46
N ALA A 54 -3.92 -14.60 -1.85
CA ALA A 54 -3.13 -14.33 -0.65
C ALA A 54 -2.02 -13.30 -0.87
N GLU A 55 -1.39 -13.28 -2.05
CA GLU A 55 -0.37 -12.27 -2.38
C GLU A 55 -0.97 -10.87 -2.47
N ALA A 56 -2.19 -10.75 -3.03
CA ALA A 56 -2.90 -9.47 -3.13
C ALA A 56 -3.30 -8.92 -1.76
N ARG A 57 -3.59 -9.82 -0.81
CA ARG A 57 -3.82 -9.49 0.60
C ARG A 57 -2.54 -9.16 1.37
N GLY A 58 -1.36 -9.22 0.76
CA GLY A 58 -0.12 -8.86 1.40
C GLY A 58 0.69 -10.02 1.99
N GLN A 59 0.36 -11.28 1.68
CA GLN A 59 1.20 -12.44 2.01
C GLN A 59 2.45 -12.50 1.11
N THR A 60 3.26 -11.43 1.10
CA THR A 60 4.46 -11.29 0.29
C THR A 60 5.41 -10.25 0.89
N ALA A 61 6.71 -10.44 0.69
CA ALA A 61 7.71 -9.43 1.03
C ALA A 61 7.79 -8.28 -0.01
N ASN A 62 6.97 -8.35 -1.06
CA ASN A 62 6.91 -7.37 -2.14
C ASN A 62 5.61 -6.57 -2.09
N LEU A 63 5.23 -6.09 -0.91
CA LEU A 63 4.13 -5.15 -0.70
C LEU A 63 4.72 -3.75 -0.45
N GLY A 64 4.07 -2.70 -0.94
CA GLY A 64 4.57 -1.34 -0.76
C GLY A 64 3.70 -0.25 -1.36
N VAL A 65 4.22 0.98 -1.34
CA VAL A 65 3.54 2.19 -1.82
C VAL A 65 4.12 2.61 -3.17
N ALA A 66 3.28 2.79 -4.18
CA ALA A 66 3.71 3.32 -5.48
C ALA A 66 4.19 4.78 -5.36
N LEU A 67 5.38 5.08 -5.87
CA LEU A 67 5.95 6.43 -5.86
C LEU A 67 5.59 7.26 -7.10
N ASN A 68 5.08 6.62 -8.15
CA ASN A 68 4.64 7.27 -9.37
C ASN A 68 3.40 6.59 -9.94
N SER A 69 2.62 7.34 -10.72
CA SER A 69 1.53 6.77 -11.51
C SER A 69 2.09 6.05 -12.73
N ALA A 70 1.44 4.95 -13.13
CA ALA A 70 1.81 4.14 -14.28
C ALA A 70 0.54 3.50 -14.87
N ALA A 71 0.43 3.51 -16.20
CA ALA A 71 -0.58 2.68 -16.88
C ALA A 71 -0.10 1.22 -16.95
N ALA A 72 -1.00 0.29 -17.27
CA ALA A 72 -0.61 -1.10 -17.48
C ALA A 72 0.54 -1.20 -18.50
N ASN A 73 1.53 -2.02 -18.19
CA ASN A 73 2.77 -2.23 -18.93
C ASN A 73 3.75 -1.03 -18.95
N GLN A 74 3.54 -0.02 -18.11
CA GLN A 74 4.49 1.09 -17.92
C GLN A 74 5.38 0.85 -16.69
N PRO A 75 6.56 1.48 -16.61
CA PRO A 75 7.43 1.37 -15.44
C PRO A 75 6.81 2.03 -14.19
N VAL A 76 7.00 1.37 -13.05
CA VAL A 76 6.59 1.87 -11.73
C VAL A 76 7.71 1.65 -10.71
N VAL A 77 7.88 2.63 -9.82
CA VAL A 77 8.77 2.57 -8.66
C VAL A 77 7.90 2.43 -7.42
N VAL A 78 8.25 1.47 -6.56
CA VAL A 78 7.52 1.13 -5.34
C VAL A 78 8.45 1.26 -4.15
N LEU A 79 8.00 1.94 -3.10
CA LEU A 79 8.64 1.97 -1.80
C LEU A 79 8.14 0.78 -0.98
N VAL A 80 9.05 -0.12 -0.60
CA VAL A 80 8.72 -1.35 0.14
C VAL A 80 8.95 -1.23 1.64
N SER A 81 9.80 -0.29 2.07
CA SER A 81 9.97 0.04 3.48
C SER A 81 10.59 1.42 3.68
N GLY A 82 10.40 1.97 4.88
CA GLY A 82 10.92 3.25 5.30
C GLY A 82 9.92 4.40 5.17
N PRO A 83 10.35 5.65 5.42
CA PRO A 83 9.46 6.79 5.48
C PRO A 83 8.98 7.21 4.09
N VAL A 84 7.69 7.52 3.96
CA VAL A 84 7.08 8.13 2.79
C VAL A 84 6.22 9.32 3.21
N THR A 85 6.41 10.45 2.56
CA THR A 85 5.49 11.58 2.65
C THR A 85 4.30 11.28 1.75
N LEU A 86 3.11 11.29 2.31
CA LEU A 86 1.84 11.19 1.62
C LEU A 86 1.17 12.56 1.64
N GLY A 87 0.65 13.01 0.49
CA GLY A 87 -0.16 14.23 0.40
C GLY A 87 -1.56 14.04 0.97
N ALA A 88 -1.65 13.49 2.19
CA ALA A 88 -2.86 13.09 2.87
C ALA A 88 -2.85 13.62 4.31
N VAL A 89 -4.02 13.64 4.95
CA VAL A 89 -4.13 13.95 6.38
C VAL A 89 -4.11 12.64 7.16
N LEU A 90 -2.97 12.35 7.78
CA LEU A 90 -2.82 11.25 8.72
C LEU A 90 -2.97 11.74 10.16
N THR A 91 -3.36 10.85 11.06
CA THR A 91 -3.22 11.04 12.50
C THR A 91 -1.89 10.44 12.98
N ALA A 92 -1.01 11.25 13.56
CA ALA A 92 0.26 10.78 14.09
C ALA A 92 0.06 9.70 15.17
N GLY A 93 0.87 8.63 15.12
CA GLY A 93 0.77 7.48 16.02
C GLY A 93 -0.34 6.47 15.66
N VAL A 94 -1.13 6.72 14.62
CA VAL A 94 -2.15 5.77 14.14
C VAL A 94 -1.54 4.83 13.09
N ALA A 95 -1.91 3.55 13.20
CA ALA A 95 -1.55 2.50 12.26
C ALA A 95 -2.52 2.50 11.07
N TYR A 96 -1.97 2.36 9.87
CA TYR A 96 -2.72 2.31 8.61
C TYR A 96 -2.61 0.93 7.96
N TYR A 97 -3.73 0.47 7.45
CA TYR A 97 -3.94 -0.88 6.95
C TYR A 97 -4.35 -0.83 5.47
N LEU A 98 -4.16 -1.96 4.81
CA LEU A 98 -4.64 -2.20 3.45
C LEU A 98 -6.16 -2.14 3.41
N SER A 99 -6.70 -1.55 2.35
CA SER A 99 -8.13 -1.42 2.15
C SER A 99 -8.77 -2.56 1.34
N ASP A 100 -10.09 -2.74 1.53
CA ASP A 100 -11.01 -3.51 0.68
C ASP A 100 -11.18 -2.86 -0.70
N THR A 101 -10.84 -1.57 -0.79
CA THR A 101 -10.78 -0.85 -2.04
C THR A 101 -9.36 -0.98 -2.61
N PRO A 102 -9.20 -1.55 -3.82
CA PRO A 102 -7.89 -1.87 -4.37
C PRO A 102 -6.92 -0.69 -4.36
N GLY A 103 -5.76 -0.92 -3.75
CA GLY A 103 -4.66 0.01 -3.63
C GLY A 103 -4.88 1.13 -2.61
N LYS A 104 -5.93 1.11 -1.80
CA LYS A 104 -6.18 2.17 -0.82
C LYS A 104 -5.69 1.81 0.58
N LEU A 105 -5.61 2.85 1.40
CA LEU A 105 -5.21 2.81 2.81
C LEU A 105 -6.38 3.27 3.67
N CYS A 106 -6.58 2.58 4.79
CA CYS A 106 -7.53 2.97 5.82
C CYS A 106 -6.84 3.00 7.19
N PRO A 107 -7.34 3.76 8.18
CA PRO A 107 -6.92 3.60 9.56
C PRO A 107 -7.52 2.32 10.16
N VAL A 108 -6.89 1.77 11.20
CA VAL A 108 -7.33 0.53 11.87
C VAL A 108 -8.81 0.52 12.30
N ALA A 109 -9.35 1.69 12.64
CA ALA A 109 -10.72 1.84 13.13
C ALA A 109 -11.78 1.60 12.03
N ASP A 110 -11.38 1.68 10.76
CA ASP A 110 -12.30 1.56 9.63
C ASP A 110 -12.34 0.14 9.05
N ILE A 111 -11.49 -0.78 9.53
CA ILE A 111 -11.48 -2.19 9.10
C ILE A 111 -12.83 -2.82 9.40
N THR A 112 -13.46 -3.38 8.37
CA THR A 112 -14.79 -4.01 8.46
C THR A 112 -14.67 -5.53 8.46
N GLY A 113 -15.77 -6.25 8.71
CA GLY A 113 -15.75 -7.71 8.82
C GLY A 113 -15.46 -8.41 7.49
N GLY A 114 -14.57 -9.40 7.50
CA GLY A 114 -14.12 -10.14 6.31
C GLY A 114 -12.79 -9.67 5.71
N ASP A 115 -12.28 -8.52 6.16
CA ASP A 115 -11.02 -7.93 5.71
C ASP A 115 -9.81 -8.55 6.42
N TYR A 116 -8.74 -8.86 5.68
CA TYR A 116 -7.51 -9.35 6.30
C TYR A 116 -6.66 -8.23 6.89
N TYR A 117 -6.27 -8.37 8.16
CA TYR A 117 -5.39 -7.40 8.82
C TYR A 117 -4.00 -7.41 8.18
N THR A 118 -3.77 -6.39 7.36
CA THR A 118 -2.50 -6.14 6.67
C THR A 118 -2.05 -4.73 7.00
N LEU A 119 -1.16 -4.61 7.98
CA LEU A 119 -0.57 -3.33 8.36
C LEU A 119 0.35 -2.88 7.22
N ILE A 120 0.24 -1.62 6.81
CA ILE A 120 1.18 -1.02 5.84
C ILE A 120 2.23 -0.19 6.56
N GLY A 121 1.86 0.49 7.64
CA GLY A 121 2.80 1.29 8.41
C GLY A 121 2.16 2.10 9.53
N LEU A 122 3.02 2.84 10.24
CA LEU A 122 2.64 3.72 11.33
C LEU A 122 2.91 5.17 10.96
N ALA A 123 1.92 6.05 11.17
CA ALA A 123 2.10 7.48 10.88
C ALA A 123 3.07 8.13 11.88
N ALA A 124 4.20 8.62 11.37
CA ALA A 124 5.18 9.36 12.14
C ALA A 124 4.75 10.82 12.36
N SER A 125 3.95 11.36 11.44
CA SER A 125 3.39 12.72 11.51
C SER A 125 2.04 12.75 10.79
N THR A 126 1.47 13.95 10.60
CA THR A 126 0.24 14.12 9.83
C THR A 126 0.41 13.92 8.33
N SER A 127 1.64 13.78 7.84
CA SER A 127 1.95 13.63 6.41
C SER A 127 2.95 12.51 6.12
N VAL A 128 3.64 11.98 7.13
CA VAL A 128 4.66 10.94 6.94
C VAL A 128 4.19 9.62 7.51
N LEU A 129 4.21 8.59 6.67
CA LEU A 129 3.98 7.19 7.04
C LEU A 129 5.31 6.45 7.04
N ASN A 130 5.64 5.76 8.14
CA ASN A 130 6.75 4.81 8.17
C ASN A 130 6.22 3.46 7.68
N VAL A 131 6.57 3.11 6.45
CA VAL A 131 6.11 1.88 5.79
C VAL A 131 6.94 0.71 6.27
N ASP A 132 6.26 -0.28 6.83
CA ASP A 132 6.80 -1.59 7.22
C ASP A 132 5.65 -2.60 7.15
N PRO A 133 5.40 -3.19 5.97
CA PRO A 133 4.19 -3.97 5.78
C PRO A 133 4.23 -5.28 6.56
N GLN A 134 3.15 -5.59 7.28
CA GLN A 134 3.00 -6.82 8.08
C GLN A 134 1.65 -7.47 7.82
N TYR A 135 1.67 -8.72 7.39
CA TYR A 135 0.48 -9.52 7.14
C TYR A 135 0.24 -10.50 8.28
N SER A 136 -0.94 -10.43 8.89
CA SER A 136 -1.31 -11.29 10.03
C SER A 136 -1.85 -12.66 9.61
N GLY A 137 -2.41 -12.79 8.40
CA GLY A 137 -3.16 -13.97 7.98
C GLY A 137 -4.55 -14.12 8.63
N VAL A 138 -4.99 -13.14 9.42
CA VAL A 138 -6.25 -13.18 10.16
C VAL A 138 -7.26 -12.23 9.51
N ALA A 139 -8.47 -12.75 9.24
CA ALA A 139 -9.61 -11.95 8.82
C ALA A 139 -10.26 -11.31 10.06
N SER A 140 -10.74 -10.08 9.90
CA SER A 140 -11.54 -9.37 10.88
C SER A 140 -12.87 -10.11 11.15
N PRO A 141 -13.38 -10.01 12.39
CA PRO A 141 -14.60 -10.69 12.81
C PRO A 141 -15.87 -10.13 12.15
#